data_AF-V5E5N8-F1
#
_entry.id   AF-V5E5N8-F1
#
_cell.length_a   1.000
_cell.length_b   1.000
_cell.length_c   1.000
_cell.angle_alpha   90.00
_cell.angle_beta   90.00
_cell.angle_gamma   90.00
#
_symmetry.space_group_name_H-M   'P 1'
#
loop_
_entity.id
_entity.type
_entity.pdbx_description
1 polymer ?
#
loop_
_entity_poly.entity_id
_entity_poly.type
_entity_poly.pdbx_seq_one_letter_code
_entity_poly.pdbx_strand_id
1 'polypeptide(L)'
;MTELRPGATPKRTVSFGPSDTLTLPSENASSPPHTNGIDASSSPTNDGEPSTPRNAKNPSPPSSVLKSAMKPGKDRKRLPPPEQYQHPDPLLRRLRLVDAYGVPVDLRKTFRDTKVVGFYFASQWAGQPLKEYHQAISDFCRHHPHEFKAIYVSVDVDEQWYKAGVKDKPWISMVWNDGSSMPAERADRTAAPTSPDGDLDELPRLYNNEDFLLANEGDIDESLSHTDKSGEAYLRPFSRVHLAAKLNIIAAPTLCIYHLESGKMLEWNVRMGRLASHRRRETWERWRAGESAATFSVADAFAVAPYTIVAALFALLYFAVVWFGGEEYNVLRRTLYSLLEGTAGGSHKLVTNDEL
;
A
#
# COMPACT_ATOMS: atom_id res chain seq x y z
N MET A 1 -15.00 -32.68 -0.17
CA MET A 1 -14.83 -31.27 0.25
C MET A 1 -13.39 -30.91 -0.02
N THR A 2 -13.16 -30.15 -1.09
CA THR A 2 -11.80 -29.80 -1.55
C THR A 2 -11.40 -28.48 -0.89
N GLU A 3 -10.37 -28.51 -0.06
CA GLU A 3 -9.83 -27.35 0.66
C GLU A 3 -9.33 -26.28 -0.33
N LEU A 4 -9.89 -25.08 -0.23
CA LEU A 4 -9.32 -23.86 -0.79
C LEU A 4 -8.22 -23.36 0.14
N ARG A 5 -6.97 -23.65 -0.19
CA ARG A 5 -5.80 -23.02 0.44
C ARG A 5 -5.71 -21.57 -0.06
N PRO A 6 -5.64 -20.54 0.82
CA PRO A 6 -5.33 -19.19 0.39
C PRO A 6 -3.88 -19.16 -0.13
N GLY A 7 -3.72 -18.81 -1.41
CA GLY A 7 -2.42 -18.63 -2.04
C GLY A 7 -1.61 -17.56 -1.30
N ALA A 8 -0.31 -17.83 -1.12
CA ALA A 8 0.62 -16.88 -0.54
C ALA A 8 0.58 -15.57 -1.35
N THR A 9 0.37 -14.44 -0.67
CA THR A 9 0.39 -13.14 -1.31
C THR A 9 1.81 -12.85 -1.82
N PRO A 10 1.95 -12.37 -3.07
CA PRO A 10 3.27 -12.07 -3.65
C PRO A 10 4.01 -11.03 -2.80
N LYS A 11 5.32 -11.23 -2.63
CA LYS A 11 6.19 -10.29 -1.90
C LYS A 11 6.11 -8.90 -2.55
N ARG A 12 5.65 -7.91 -1.78
CA ARG A 12 5.48 -6.52 -2.21
C ARG A 12 6.85 -5.87 -2.43
N THR A 13 7.22 -5.61 -3.67
CA THR A 13 8.34 -4.73 -4.01
C THR A 13 7.83 -3.61 -4.91
N VAL A 14 7.55 -2.45 -4.31
CA VAL A 14 7.37 -1.21 -5.07
C VAL A 14 8.66 -0.42 -4.87
N SER A 15 9.43 -0.28 -5.95
CA SER A 15 10.62 0.57 -5.98
C SER A 15 10.27 1.83 -6.74
N PHE A 16 10.56 2.98 -6.15
CA PHE A 16 10.44 4.26 -6.83
C PHE A 16 11.79 4.73 -7.38
N GLY A 17 12.91 4.18 -6.88
CA GLY A 17 14.26 4.53 -7.34
C GLY A 17 14.69 3.86 -8.66
N PRO A 18 15.80 4.34 -9.28
CA PRO A 18 16.45 3.67 -10.40
C PRO A 18 16.81 2.23 -10.02
N SER A 19 16.41 1.27 -10.84
CA SER A 19 16.76 -0.14 -10.62
C SER A 19 18.21 -0.36 -11.05
N ASP A 20 19.16 -0.26 -10.13
CA ASP A 20 20.53 -0.73 -10.35
C ASP A 20 20.57 -2.27 -10.22
N THR A 21 19.93 -2.97 -11.16
CA THR A 21 19.94 -4.45 -11.21
C THR A 21 20.24 -4.93 -12.63
N LEU A 22 21.50 -4.76 -13.06
CA LEU A 22 22.07 -5.55 -14.16
C LEU A 22 22.99 -6.61 -13.55
N THR A 23 22.44 -7.80 -13.32
CA THR A 23 23.20 -9.04 -13.16
C THR A 23 22.40 -10.15 -13.80
N LEU A 24 22.65 -10.41 -15.08
CA LEU A 24 22.20 -11.60 -15.79
C LEU A 24 23.22 -12.71 -15.53
N PRO A 25 22.83 -13.91 -15.04
CA PRO A 25 23.66 -15.09 -15.17
C PRO A 25 23.47 -15.69 -16.57
N SER A 26 24.61 -16.06 -17.15
CA SER A 26 24.77 -16.78 -18.41
C SER A 26 24.28 -18.23 -18.26
N GLU A 27 23.41 -18.70 -19.17
CA GLU A 27 23.24 -20.13 -19.42
C GLU A 27 23.28 -20.45 -20.92
N ASN A 28 24.21 -21.36 -21.23
CA ASN A 28 24.39 -22.06 -22.50
C ASN A 28 23.30 -23.11 -22.71
N ALA A 29 22.74 -23.20 -23.92
CA ALA A 29 22.37 -24.49 -24.52
C ALA A 29 22.13 -24.36 -26.05
N SER A 30 23.06 -24.97 -26.79
CA SER A 30 22.95 -25.68 -28.08
C SER A 30 21.66 -25.62 -28.94
N SER A 31 21.89 -25.20 -30.19
CA SER A 31 21.30 -25.43 -31.53
C SER A 31 20.61 -26.80 -31.80
N PRO A 32 19.96 -27.11 -32.98
CA PRO A 32 20.04 -26.45 -34.31
C PRO A 32 18.70 -26.49 -35.13
N PRO A 33 18.65 -26.54 -36.50
CA PRO A 33 18.16 -25.42 -37.31
C PRO A 33 16.95 -25.77 -38.23
N HIS A 34 16.20 -24.78 -38.70
CA HIS A 34 15.42 -24.94 -39.93
C HIS A 34 15.36 -23.65 -40.76
N THR A 35 15.27 -23.90 -42.06
CA THR A 35 15.67 -23.13 -43.24
C THR A 35 14.53 -22.38 -43.94
N ASN A 36 14.90 -21.28 -44.60
CA ASN A 36 14.46 -20.75 -45.91
C ASN A 36 13.03 -20.23 -46.18
N GLY A 37 13.00 -19.09 -46.89
CA GLY A 37 12.02 -18.73 -47.94
C GLY A 37 11.17 -17.50 -47.60
N ILE A 38 11.46 -16.26 -48.05
CA ILE A 38 11.36 -15.66 -49.41
C ILE A 38 9.90 -15.28 -49.80
N ASP A 39 9.73 -13.97 -50.06
CA ASP A 39 8.77 -13.27 -50.95
C ASP A 39 7.26 -13.44 -50.73
N ALA A 40 6.35 -12.60 -51.19
CA ALA A 40 6.28 -11.19 -51.56
C ALA A 40 4.77 -10.89 -51.72
N SER A 41 4.43 -9.62 -51.87
CA SER A 41 3.10 -9.03 -52.14
C SER A 41 2.07 -9.86 -52.91
N SER A 42 0.79 -9.72 -52.53
CA SER A 42 -0.30 -9.32 -53.45
C SER A 42 -1.67 -9.29 -52.74
N SER A 43 -2.33 -8.14 -52.75
CA SER A 43 -3.80 -8.02 -52.79
C SER A 43 -4.28 -8.45 -54.21
N PRO A 44 -5.53 -8.89 -54.47
CA PRO A 44 -6.73 -8.05 -54.28
C PRO A 44 -8.08 -8.76 -53.99
N THR A 45 -9.06 -7.93 -53.58
CA THR A 45 -10.52 -7.94 -53.85
C THR A 45 -11.38 -9.22 -53.75
N ASN A 46 -12.48 -9.03 -52.99
CA ASN A 46 -13.90 -9.20 -53.38
C ASN A 46 -14.78 -10.17 -52.55
N ASP A 47 -15.83 -9.56 -51.98
CA ASP A 47 -17.22 -9.98 -51.81
C ASP A 47 -17.60 -11.29 -51.10
N GLY A 48 -18.47 -11.15 -50.09
CA GLY A 48 -19.35 -12.21 -49.62
C GLY A 48 -19.80 -12.09 -48.17
N GLU A 49 -20.81 -11.25 -47.88
CA GLU A 49 -21.64 -11.39 -46.67
C GLU A 49 -22.31 -12.79 -46.65
N PRO A 50 -22.59 -13.34 -45.45
CA PRO A 50 -23.96 -13.21 -44.98
C PRO A 50 -24.08 -12.85 -43.50
N SER A 51 -25.14 -12.10 -43.25
CA SER A 51 -25.60 -11.47 -42.04
C SER A 51 -25.92 -12.46 -40.92
N THR A 52 -25.46 -12.18 -39.70
CA THR A 52 -26.07 -12.67 -38.46
C THR A 52 -26.33 -11.49 -37.52
N PRO A 53 -27.51 -11.42 -36.88
CA PRO A 53 -27.88 -10.26 -36.07
C PRO A 53 -27.16 -10.31 -34.72
N ARG A 54 -26.12 -9.48 -34.55
CA ARG A 54 -25.51 -9.23 -33.24
C ARG A 54 -26.40 -8.28 -32.44
N ASN A 55 -26.98 -8.85 -31.41
CA ASN A 55 -27.74 -8.21 -30.35
C ASN A 55 -26.95 -7.03 -29.74
N ALA A 56 -27.39 -5.81 -30.01
CA ALA A 56 -26.80 -4.57 -29.50
C ALA A 56 -27.35 -4.27 -28.10
N LYS A 57 -26.70 -4.80 -27.06
CA LYS A 57 -26.90 -4.35 -25.66
C LYS A 57 -25.79 -4.90 -24.76
N ASN A 58 -24.57 -4.39 -24.95
CA ASN A 58 -23.56 -4.33 -23.90
C ASN A 58 -22.54 -3.25 -24.30
N PRO A 59 -22.63 -2.01 -23.77
CA PRO A 59 -21.55 -1.05 -23.94
C PRO A 59 -20.33 -1.61 -23.22
N SER A 60 -19.29 -1.95 -23.98
CA SER A 60 -17.96 -2.15 -23.42
C SER A 60 -17.56 -0.86 -22.68
N PRO A 61 -16.92 -0.94 -21.51
CA PRO A 61 -16.47 0.27 -20.81
C PRO A 61 -15.53 1.05 -21.74
N PRO A 62 -15.65 2.38 -21.81
CA PRO A 62 -14.79 3.17 -22.69
C PRO A 62 -13.33 2.94 -22.28
N SER A 63 -12.50 2.55 -23.25
CA SER A 63 -11.05 2.50 -23.08
C SER A 63 -10.60 3.89 -22.64
N SER A 64 -10.11 4.01 -21.40
CA SER A 64 -9.61 5.28 -20.89
C SER A 64 -8.46 5.73 -21.81
N VAL A 65 -8.70 6.78 -22.57
CA VAL A 65 -7.69 7.35 -23.45
C VAL A 65 -6.60 7.90 -22.53
N LEU A 66 -5.45 7.24 -22.50
CA LEU A 66 -4.30 7.64 -21.69
C LEU A 66 -3.92 9.08 -22.04
N LYS A 67 -4.23 10.02 -21.14
CA LYS A 67 -3.93 11.44 -21.32
C LYS A 67 -2.48 11.68 -20.90
N SER A 68 -1.62 11.94 -21.89
CA SER A 68 -0.26 12.43 -21.64
C SER A 68 -0.31 13.73 -20.84
N ALA A 69 0.51 13.82 -19.78
CA ALA A 69 0.67 15.00 -18.95
C ALA A 69 1.08 16.26 -19.74
N MET A 70 1.51 16.10 -20.99
CA MET A 70 2.11 17.17 -21.79
C MET A 70 1.45 17.44 -23.14
N LYS A 71 0.25 16.93 -23.47
CA LYS A 71 -0.36 17.32 -24.75
C LYS A 71 -0.69 18.83 -24.73
N PRO A 72 0.02 19.69 -25.50
CA PRO A 72 -0.09 21.14 -25.37
C PRO A 72 -1.41 21.57 -26.00
N GLY A 73 -2.46 21.68 -25.18
CA GLY A 73 -3.69 22.35 -25.55
C GLY A 73 -3.45 23.86 -25.68
N LYS A 74 -4.32 24.52 -26.45
CA LYS A 74 -4.30 25.97 -26.71
C LYS A 74 -4.39 26.82 -25.43
N ASP A 75 -4.91 26.22 -24.35
CA ASP A 75 -4.83 26.75 -23.00
C ASP A 75 -3.53 26.26 -22.36
N ARG A 76 -2.49 27.08 -22.39
CA ARG A 76 -1.26 26.85 -21.61
C ARG A 76 -1.66 26.80 -20.13
N LYS A 77 -2.01 25.60 -19.63
CA LYS A 77 -2.09 25.35 -18.19
C LYS A 77 -0.72 25.74 -17.63
N ARG A 78 -0.67 26.90 -16.97
CA ARG A 78 0.53 27.40 -16.33
C ARG A 78 0.97 26.33 -15.35
N LEU A 79 2.12 25.70 -15.61
CA LEU A 79 2.68 24.72 -14.69
C LEU A 79 2.72 25.34 -13.29
N PRO A 80 2.49 24.54 -12.24
CA PRO A 80 2.67 25.03 -10.88
C PRO A 80 4.11 25.57 -10.70
N PRO A 81 4.34 26.39 -9.68
CA PRO A 81 5.69 26.83 -9.33
C PRO A 81 6.66 25.63 -9.20
N PRO A 82 7.89 25.71 -9.74
CA PRO A 82 8.90 24.65 -9.67
C PRO A 82 9.10 24.06 -8.28
N GLU A 83 8.99 24.87 -7.24
CA GLU A 83 9.17 24.48 -5.84
C GLU A 83 8.19 23.40 -5.39
N GLN A 84 7.02 23.28 -6.06
CA GLN A 84 5.97 22.33 -5.70
C GLN A 84 6.10 20.96 -6.39
N TYR A 85 6.94 20.84 -7.42
CA TYR A 85 7.07 19.59 -8.17
C TYR A 85 8.50 19.19 -8.51
N GLN A 86 9.49 20.09 -8.40
CA GLN A 86 10.86 19.72 -8.72
C GLN A 86 11.55 19.11 -7.50
N HIS A 87 11.93 17.85 -7.60
CA HIS A 87 12.69 17.14 -6.57
C HIS A 87 13.42 15.94 -7.21
N PRO A 88 14.66 15.61 -6.81
CA PRO A 88 15.40 14.47 -7.37
C PRO A 88 14.74 13.13 -7.06
N ASP A 89 14.09 13.01 -5.90
CA ASP A 89 13.30 11.83 -5.56
C ASP A 89 12.02 11.73 -6.43
N PRO A 90 11.81 10.61 -7.15
CA PRO A 90 10.71 10.48 -8.10
C PRO A 90 9.33 10.36 -7.46
N LEU A 91 9.25 9.94 -6.20
CA LEU A 91 7.99 9.88 -5.47
C LEU A 91 7.59 11.27 -4.99
N LEU A 92 8.50 12.02 -4.36
CA LEU A 92 8.18 13.34 -3.80
C LEU A 92 7.72 14.36 -4.84
N ARG A 93 8.31 14.37 -6.05
CA ARG A 93 7.88 15.27 -7.14
C ARG A 93 6.45 15.04 -7.63
N ARG A 94 5.91 13.85 -7.36
CA ARG A 94 4.54 13.47 -7.72
C ARG A 94 3.53 13.79 -6.62
N LEU A 95 3.96 14.36 -5.51
CA LEU A 95 3.07 14.79 -4.45
C LEU A 95 2.80 16.28 -4.59
N ARG A 96 1.56 16.68 -4.26
CA ARG A 96 1.23 18.08 -3.99
C ARG A 96 0.99 18.19 -2.50
N LEU A 97 1.91 18.89 -1.83
CA LEU A 97 1.98 18.95 -0.39
C LEU A 97 1.66 20.36 0.09
N VAL A 98 0.90 20.43 1.17
CA VAL A 98 0.57 21.67 1.88
C VAL A 98 0.90 21.52 3.36
N ASP A 99 1.17 22.65 4.00
CA ASP A 99 1.33 22.71 5.45
C ASP A 99 -0.03 22.69 6.18
N ALA A 100 -0.01 22.82 7.52
CA ALA A 100 -1.21 22.85 8.35
C ALA A 100 -2.16 24.03 8.05
N TYR A 101 -1.68 25.06 7.34
CA TYR A 101 -2.46 26.23 6.92
C TYR A 101 -2.93 26.14 5.46
N GLY A 102 -2.60 25.06 4.75
CA GLY A 102 -2.92 24.90 3.33
C GLY A 102 -1.94 25.59 2.39
N VAL A 103 -0.81 26.09 2.89
CA VAL A 103 0.21 26.76 2.07
C VAL A 103 1.06 25.71 1.35
N PRO A 104 1.29 25.84 0.03
CA PRO A 104 2.14 24.90 -0.70
C PRO A 104 3.55 24.80 -0.12
N VAL A 105 4.05 23.57 -0.06
CA VAL A 105 5.37 23.24 0.48
C VAL A 105 6.42 23.27 -0.63
N ASP A 106 7.54 23.96 -0.39
CA ASP A 106 8.74 23.85 -1.22
C ASP A 106 9.41 22.50 -0.94
N LEU A 107 9.36 21.59 -1.92
CA LEU A 107 9.86 20.22 -1.77
C LEU A 107 11.37 20.20 -1.47
N ARG A 108 12.18 20.95 -2.21
CA ARG A 108 13.64 20.93 -2.06
C ARG A 108 14.06 21.48 -0.70
N LYS A 109 13.45 22.58 -0.27
CA LYS A 109 13.74 23.18 1.04
C LYS A 109 13.29 22.31 2.19
N THR A 110 12.12 21.68 2.07
CA THR A 110 11.47 20.96 3.17
C THR A 110 12.12 19.60 3.42
N PHE A 111 12.55 18.91 2.35
CA PHE A 111 13.13 17.57 2.41
C PHE A 111 14.67 17.55 2.31
N ARG A 112 15.34 18.70 2.30
CA ARG A 112 16.80 18.83 2.14
C ARG A 112 17.60 17.91 3.07
N ASP A 113 17.24 17.90 4.34
CA ASP A 113 17.96 17.17 5.40
C ASP A 113 17.21 15.89 5.83
N THR A 114 16.15 15.53 5.10
CA THR A 114 15.28 14.40 5.42
C THR A 114 15.93 13.08 4.97
N LYS A 115 15.93 12.10 5.86
CA LYS A 115 16.41 10.74 5.61
C LYS A 115 15.25 9.78 5.37
N VAL A 116 14.18 9.96 6.14
CA VAL A 116 13.04 9.05 6.16
C VAL A 116 11.75 9.84 6.05
N VAL A 117 10.86 9.37 5.17
CA VAL A 117 9.51 9.91 4.98
C VAL A 117 8.49 8.88 5.46
N GLY A 118 7.60 9.29 6.36
CA GLY A 118 6.49 8.47 6.82
C GLY A 118 5.20 8.83 6.11
N PHE A 119 4.62 7.92 5.32
CA PHE A 119 3.28 8.12 4.74
C PHE A 119 2.23 7.65 5.74
N TYR A 120 1.53 8.61 6.35
CA TYR A 120 0.54 8.36 7.38
C TYR A 120 -0.87 8.45 6.80
N PHE A 121 -1.42 7.28 6.47
CA PHE A 121 -2.79 7.12 6.00
C PHE A 121 -3.74 7.08 7.19
N ALA A 122 -4.61 8.07 7.29
CA ALA A 122 -5.52 8.18 8.43
C ALA A 122 -6.77 8.96 8.07
N SER A 123 -7.76 8.81 8.93
CA SER A 123 -9.02 9.54 8.85
C SER A 123 -9.39 10.02 10.24
N GLN A 124 -9.88 11.25 10.33
CA GLN A 124 -10.31 11.85 11.60
C GLN A 124 -11.70 11.36 12.05
N TRP A 125 -12.54 10.85 11.14
CA TRP A 125 -13.85 10.28 11.49
C TRP A 125 -13.77 8.91 12.19
N ALA A 126 -12.62 8.22 12.11
CA ALA A 126 -12.46 6.82 12.54
C ALA A 126 -12.44 6.57 14.07
N GLY A 127 -12.79 7.52 14.93
CA GLY A 127 -12.86 7.32 16.38
C GLY A 127 -11.52 6.92 17.05
N GLN A 128 -11.56 6.25 18.21
CA GLN A 128 -10.36 5.65 18.80
C GLN A 128 -10.05 4.31 18.11
N PRO A 129 -8.78 3.96 17.81
CA PRO A 129 -7.52 4.29 18.51
C PRO A 129 -6.69 5.45 17.92
N LEU A 130 -7.27 6.30 17.06
CA LEU A 130 -6.54 7.30 16.30
C LEU A 130 -5.68 8.28 17.14
N LYS A 131 -6.14 8.63 18.35
CA LYS A 131 -5.43 9.58 19.23
C LYS A 131 -4.02 9.10 19.60
N GLU A 132 -3.87 7.80 19.87
CA GLU A 132 -2.57 7.21 20.22
C GLU A 132 -1.61 7.22 19.04
N TYR A 133 -2.12 6.89 17.84
CA TYR A 133 -1.36 6.97 16.59
C TYR A 133 -0.90 8.41 16.32
N HIS A 134 -1.80 9.39 16.45
CA HIS A 134 -1.46 10.81 16.28
C HIS A 134 -0.38 11.26 17.26
N GLN A 135 -0.50 10.87 18.52
CA GLN A 135 0.48 11.23 19.54
C GLN A 135 1.84 10.60 19.24
N ALA A 136 1.88 9.29 18.97
CA ALA A 136 3.11 8.56 18.70
C ALA A 136 3.87 9.11 17.49
N ILE A 137 3.17 9.38 16.38
CA ILE A 137 3.77 9.96 15.16
C ILE A 137 4.20 11.41 15.40
N SER A 138 3.38 12.20 16.09
CA SER A 138 3.73 13.59 16.41
C SER A 138 4.99 13.66 17.26
N ASP A 139 5.08 12.82 18.28
CA ASP A 139 6.26 12.74 19.13
C ASP A 139 7.47 12.28 18.33
N PHE A 140 7.32 11.28 17.45
CA PHE A 140 8.42 10.84 16.58
C PHE A 140 8.93 11.99 15.69
N CYS A 141 8.03 12.78 15.09
CA CYS A 141 8.41 13.97 14.32
C CYS A 141 9.17 15.00 15.16
N ARG A 142 8.73 15.24 16.41
CA ARG A 142 9.40 16.20 17.32
C ARG A 142 10.80 15.75 17.75
N HIS A 143 11.03 14.44 17.86
CA HIS A 143 12.35 13.90 18.19
C HIS A 143 13.32 13.94 16.99
N HIS A 144 12.80 13.96 15.76
CA HIS A 144 13.56 13.94 14.52
C HIS A 144 13.10 15.03 13.53
N PRO A 145 13.10 16.33 13.91
CA PRO A 145 12.36 17.39 13.20
C PRO A 145 12.86 17.68 11.77
N HIS A 146 14.13 17.38 11.48
CA HIS A 146 14.75 17.59 10.17
C HIS A 146 14.94 16.29 9.38
N GLU A 147 15.23 15.18 10.09
CA GLU A 147 15.56 13.91 9.47
C GLU A 147 14.33 13.02 9.16
N PHE A 148 13.24 13.16 9.92
CA PHE A 148 11.98 12.44 9.69
C PHE A 148 10.85 13.41 9.34
N LYS A 149 10.19 13.16 8.20
CA LYS A 149 9.00 13.92 7.80
C LYS A 149 7.81 12.99 7.63
N ALA A 150 6.73 13.26 8.37
CA ALA A 150 5.46 12.58 8.13
C ALA A 150 4.64 13.37 7.09
N ILE A 151 4.09 12.65 6.12
CA ILE A 151 3.13 13.12 5.13
C ILE A 151 1.78 12.49 5.47
N TYR A 152 0.83 13.31 5.85
CA TYR A 152 -0.55 12.92 6.12
C TYR A 152 -1.32 12.72 4.82
N VAL A 153 -1.85 11.53 4.64
CA VAL A 153 -2.67 11.13 3.49
C VAL A 153 -4.07 10.83 4.02
N SER A 154 -4.95 11.83 3.93
CA SER A 154 -6.31 11.69 4.45
C SER A 154 -7.14 10.75 3.60
N VAL A 155 -7.80 9.81 4.26
CA VAL A 155 -8.86 8.94 3.69
C VAL A 155 -10.25 9.42 4.10
N ASP A 156 -10.38 10.64 4.62
CA ASP A 156 -11.66 11.25 4.94
C ASP A 156 -12.47 11.54 3.68
N VAL A 157 -13.80 11.50 3.82
CA VAL A 157 -14.76 11.88 2.76
C VAL A 157 -15.11 13.37 2.82
N ASP A 158 -15.01 13.99 4.01
CA ASP A 158 -15.33 15.41 4.22
C ASP A 158 -14.08 16.25 4.49
N GLU A 159 -14.03 17.44 3.90
CA GLU A 159 -12.93 18.39 4.06
C GLU A 159 -12.76 18.87 5.51
N GLN A 160 -13.87 18.92 6.27
CA GLN A 160 -13.84 19.33 7.68
C GLN A 160 -13.01 18.36 8.53
N TRP A 161 -13.15 17.05 8.28
CA TRP A 161 -12.38 16.01 8.96
C TRP A 161 -10.91 16.04 8.54
N TYR A 162 -10.63 16.25 7.26
CA TYR A 162 -9.27 16.51 6.77
C TYR A 162 -8.61 17.70 7.49
N LYS A 163 -9.30 18.85 7.55
CA LYS A 163 -8.82 20.06 8.23
C LYS A 163 -8.53 19.80 9.70
N ALA A 164 -9.42 19.07 10.39
CA ALA A 164 -9.20 18.67 11.78
C ALA A 164 -8.00 17.72 11.96
N GLY A 165 -7.75 16.84 10.99
CA GLY A 165 -6.62 15.90 10.98
C GLY A 165 -5.25 16.56 10.75
N VAL A 166 -5.20 17.73 10.11
CA VAL A 166 -3.95 18.48 9.84
C VAL A 166 -3.70 19.65 10.78
N LYS A 167 -4.76 20.21 11.39
CA LYS A 167 -4.66 21.37 12.25
C LYS A 167 -3.75 21.12 13.46
N ASP A 168 -2.78 22.01 13.65
CA ASP A 168 -1.82 22.00 14.75
C ASP A 168 -1.01 20.69 14.86
N LYS A 169 -0.78 20.02 13.73
CA LYS A 169 0.03 18.80 13.65
C LYS A 169 1.42 19.07 13.07
N PRO A 170 2.44 18.30 13.48
CA PRO A 170 3.80 18.51 13.00
C PRO A 170 4.07 17.94 11.61
N TRP A 171 3.06 17.32 10.97
CA TRP A 171 3.15 16.77 9.63
C TRP A 171 2.63 17.73 8.58
N ILE A 172 3.10 17.54 7.35
CA ILE A 172 2.52 18.14 6.15
C ILE A 172 1.48 17.18 5.57
N SER A 173 0.61 17.64 4.68
CA SER A 173 -0.44 16.80 4.09
C SER A 173 -0.45 16.86 2.58
N MET A 174 -0.95 15.80 1.96
CA MET A 174 -1.37 15.88 0.56
C MET A 174 -2.59 16.81 0.43
N VAL A 175 -2.64 17.58 -0.65
CA VAL A 175 -3.77 18.48 -0.93
C VAL A 175 -5.09 17.74 -0.99
N TRP A 176 -6.15 18.36 -0.46
CA TRP A 176 -7.50 17.79 -0.47
C TRP A 176 -8.11 17.76 -1.87
N ASN A 177 -7.95 18.84 -2.65
CA ASN A 177 -8.55 19.02 -3.97
C ASN A 177 -7.74 18.32 -5.07
N ASP A 178 -7.52 17.02 -4.92
CA ASP A 178 -6.72 16.15 -5.79
C ASP A 178 -7.59 15.19 -6.65
N GLY A 179 -8.91 15.39 -6.64
CA GLY A 179 -9.88 14.53 -7.33
C GLY A 179 -10.30 13.29 -6.55
N SER A 180 -9.68 12.97 -5.41
CA SER A 180 -10.03 11.77 -4.63
C SER A 180 -11.41 11.84 -3.97
N SER A 181 -11.86 13.05 -3.60
CA SER A 181 -13.13 13.28 -2.90
C SER A 181 -14.29 13.68 -3.82
N MET A 182 -14.12 13.54 -5.14
CA MET A 182 -15.14 13.90 -6.13
C MET A 182 -16.09 12.72 -6.38
N PRO A 183 -17.43 12.94 -6.46
CA PRO A 183 -18.39 11.89 -6.78
C PRO A 183 -18.02 11.12 -8.07
N ALA A 184 -18.20 9.80 -8.09
CA ALA A 184 -17.77 8.94 -9.20
C ALA A 184 -18.38 9.31 -10.57
N GLU A 185 -19.60 9.87 -10.60
CA GLU A 185 -20.26 10.38 -11.83
C GLU A 185 -19.55 11.58 -12.47
N ARG A 186 -18.56 12.17 -11.77
CA ARG A 186 -17.78 13.35 -12.18
C ARG A 186 -16.41 13.00 -12.77
N ALA A 187 -15.87 11.80 -12.54
CA ALA A 187 -14.53 11.40 -12.98
C ALA A 187 -14.41 11.34 -14.52
N ASP A 188 -15.51 11.03 -15.21
CA ASP A 188 -15.55 10.94 -16.69
C ASP A 188 -15.62 12.31 -17.40
N ARG A 189 -15.81 13.43 -16.68
CA ARG A 189 -16.09 14.76 -17.29
C ARG A 189 -14.92 15.75 -17.32
N THR A 190 -13.67 15.28 -17.33
CA THR A 190 -12.52 16.14 -17.69
C THR A 190 -12.38 16.36 -19.22
N ALA A 191 -13.34 15.87 -20.02
CA ALA A 191 -13.57 16.36 -21.38
C ALA A 191 -14.37 17.68 -21.30
N ALA A 192 -13.92 18.69 -22.04
CA ALA A 192 -14.35 20.09 -22.05
C ALA A 192 -15.85 20.36 -21.73
N PRO A 193 -16.17 21.50 -21.11
CA PRO A 193 -17.55 21.91 -20.91
C PRO A 193 -18.14 22.29 -22.27
N THR A 194 -18.88 21.38 -22.91
CA THR A 194 -19.64 21.67 -24.15
C THR A 194 -21.13 21.84 -23.90
N SER A 195 -21.56 22.06 -22.65
CA SER A 195 -22.93 22.48 -22.36
C SER A 195 -23.01 24.01 -22.42
N PRO A 196 -23.74 24.62 -23.37
CA PRO A 196 -23.80 26.08 -23.50
C PRO A 196 -24.61 26.77 -22.39
N ASP A 197 -25.50 26.04 -21.69
CA ASP A 197 -26.57 26.62 -20.85
C ASP A 197 -26.79 25.90 -19.50
N GLY A 198 -25.77 25.27 -18.91
CA GLY A 198 -25.90 24.66 -17.57
C GLY A 198 -24.89 25.28 -16.61
N ASP A 199 -25.35 25.80 -15.47
CA ASP A 199 -24.56 26.34 -14.36
C ASP A 199 -23.27 25.52 -14.13
N LEU A 200 -22.18 25.98 -14.74
CA LEU A 200 -20.84 25.37 -14.74
C LEU A 200 -20.00 25.80 -13.53
N ASP A 201 -20.57 26.63 -12.65
CA ASP A 201 -19.86 27.34 -11.58
C ASP A 201 -19.59 26.51 -10.32
N GLU A 202 -20.09 25.28 -10.21
CA GLU A 202 -20.04 24.52 -8.95
C GLU A 202 -19.28 23.18 -9.03
N LEU A 203 -18.32 23.07 -9.95
CA LEU A 203 -17.33 21.99 -9.87
C LEU A 203 -16.16 22.42 -8.97
N PRO A 204 -15.84 21.67 -7.89
CA PRO A 204 -14.65 21.92 -7.09
C PRO A 204 -13.40 22.00 -7.97
N ARG A 205 -12.71 23.14 -7.91
CA ARG A 205 -11.49 23.36 -8.68
C ARG A 205 -10.38 22.47 -8.13
N LEU A 206 -9.75 21.68 -9.01
CA LEU A 206 -8.56 20.91 -8.66
C LEU A 206 -7.44 21.86 -8.23
N TYR A 207 -6.60 21.40 -7.32
CA TYR A 207 -5.45 22.15 -6.85
C TYR A 207 -4.57 22.55 -8.03
N ASN A 208 -4.28 23.85 -8.18
CA ASN A 208 -3.57 24.45 -9.32
C ASN A 208 -4.17 24.12 -10.72
N ASN A 209 -5.42 23.64 -10.80
CA ASN A 209 -6.02 23.08 -12.02
C ASN A 209 -5.20 21.94 -12.67
N GLU A 210 -4.39 21.26 -11.86
CA GLU A 210 -3.60 20.11 -12.27
C GLU A 210 -4.48 18.87 -12.42
N ASP A 211 -4.09 17.98 -13.32
CA ASP A 211 -4.77 16.72 -13.54
C ASP A 211 -4.08 15.62 -12.72
N PHE A 212 -4.72 15.11 -11.67
CA PHE A 212 -4.13 14.12 -10.78
C PHE A 212 -4.39 12.71 -11.28
N LEU A 213 -3.39 11.83 -11.16
CA LEU A 213 -3.55 10.41 -11.45
C LEU A 213 -4.45 9.76 -10.40
N LEU A 214 -5.51 9.07 -10.82
CA LEU A 214 -6.46 8.36 -9.96
C LEU A 214 -6.13 6.85 -9.87
N ALA A 215 -6.73 6.12 -8.93
CA ALA A 215 -6.35 4.74 -8.60
C ALA A 215 -6.43 3.72 -9.75
N ASN A 216 -7.35 3.92 -10.70
CA ASN A 216 -7.56 3.02 -11.84
C ASN A 216 -6.90 3.51 -13.14
N GLU A 217 -6.14 4.60 -13.07
CA GLU A 217 -5.49 5.18 -14.25
C GLU A 217 -4.06 4.65 -14.40
N GLY A 218 -3.68 4.33 -15.64
CA GLY A 218 -2.34 3.89 -15.98
C GLY A 218 -1.32 5.02 -15.87
N ASP A 219 -0.19 4.74 -15.22
CA ASP A 219 0.89 5.69 -15.00
C ASP A 219 1.88 5.70 -16.19
N ILE A 220 1.54 6.43 -17.25
CA ILE A 220 2.40 6.54 -18.45
C ILE A 220 3.71 7.29 -18.20
N ASP A 221 3.77 8.11 -17.15
CA ASP A 221 4.92 8.95 -16.80
C ASP A 221 5.90 8.21 -15.87
N GLU A 222 5.60 6.97 -15.47
CA GLU A 222 6.42 6.17 -14.55
C GLU A 222 7.84 5.94 -15.09
N SER A 223 7.95 5.59 -16.38
CA SER A 223 9.25 5.40 -17.03
C SER A 223 10.11 6.66 -17.00
N LEU A 224 9.50 7.82 -17.29
CA LEU A 224 10.17 9.12 -17.24
C LEU A 224 10.66 9.42 -15.82
N SER A 225 9.88 9.03 -14.80
CA SER A 225 10.23 9.23 -13.39
C SER A 225 11.52 8.50 -12.97
N HIS A 226 11.85 7.37 -13.59
CA HIS A 226 13.10 6.64 -13.31
C HIS A 226 14.30 7.17 -14.11
N THR A 227 14.06 7.72 -15.30
CA THR A 227 15.13 8.23 -16.18
C THR A 227 15.59 9.64 -15.81
N ASP A 228 14.69 10.50 -15.36
CA ASP A 228 15.02 11.88 -15.01
C ASP A 228 15.59 11.98 -13.60
N LYS A 229 16.93 12.01 -13.52
CA LYS A 229 17.69 12.19 -12.27
C LYS A 229 17.80 13.66 -11.82
N SER A 230 17.57 14.64 -12.71
CA SER A 230 17.64 16.06 -12.30
C SER A 230 16.42 16.47 -11.49
N GLY A 231 15.31 15.76 -11.70
CA GLY A 231 14.04 16.03 -11.02
C GLY A 231 13.37 17.29 -11.51
N GLU A 232 13.70 17.75 -12.71
CA GLU A 232 13.17 18.98 -13.31
C GLU A 232 11.94 18.72 -14.17
N ALA A 233 11.79 17.49 -14.69
CA ALA A 233 10.64 17.14 -15.52
C ALA A 233 9.35 17.18 -14.69
N TYR A 234 8.34 17.85 -15.23
CA TYR A 234 7.00 17.81 -14.69
C TYR A 234 6.40 16.43 -14.94
N LEU A 235 5.88 15.81 -13.88
CA LEU A 235 5.15 14.56 -13.93
C LEU A 235 3.75 14.79 -13.39
N ARG A 236 2.78 14.04 -13.91
CA ARG A 236 1.42 14.04 -13.37
C ARG A 236 1.44 13.69 -11.87
N PRO A 237 0.82 14.52 -11.00
CA PRO A 237 0.82 14.25 -9.57
C PRO A 237 -0.11 13.08 -9.21
N PHE A 238 0.22 12.38 -8.13
CA PHE A 238 -0.62 11.35 -7.55
C PHE A 238 -1.72 11.97 -6.69
N SER A 239 -2.94 11.52 -6.89
CA SER A 239 -4.01 11.72 -5.91
C SER A 239 -3.76 10.85 -4.67
N ARG A 240 -4.37 11.21 -3.54
CA ARG A 240 -4.39 10.44 -2.29
C ARG A 240 -4.91 9.03 -2.52
N VAL A 241 -5.99 8.88 -3.30
CA VAL A 241 -6.56 7.56 -3.63
C VAL A 241 -5.62 6.74 -4.52
N HIS A 242 -4.93 7.37 -5.47
CA HIS A 242 -3.92 6.67 -6.27
C HIS A 242 -2.73 6.23 -5.43
N LEU A 243 -2.21 7.10 -4.56
CA LEU A 243 -1.10 6.74 -3.68
C LEU A 243 -1.51 5.58 -2.74
N ALA A 244 -2.72 5.62 -2.18
CA ALA A 244 -3.24 4.52 -1.35
C ALA A 244 -3.34 3.20 -2.14
N ALA A 245 -3.83 3.25 -3.39
CA ALA A 245 -3.90 2.08 -4.27
C ALA A 245 -2.50 1.56 -4.65
N LYS A 246 -1.59 2.44 -5.06
CA LYS A 246 -0.20 2.13 -5.42
C LYS A 246 0.56 1.51 -4.26
N LEU A 247 0.27 1.94 -3.03
CA LEU A 247 0.86 1.39 -1.82
C LEU A 247 0.06 0.22 -1.20
N ASN A 248 -1.03 -0.21 -1.85
CA ASN A 248 -1.91 -1.29 -1.40
C ASN A 248 -2.33 -1.12 0.08
N ILE A 249 -2.82 0.07 0.41
CA ILE A 249 -3.35 0.44 1.71
C ILE A 249 -4.79 -0.06 1.80
N ILE A 250 -5.02 -1.03 2.68
CA ILE A 250 -6.31 -1.72 2.82
C ILE A 250 -7.16 -1.08 3.94
N ALA A 251 -6.50 -0.49 4.95
CA ALA A 251 -7.16 0.08 6.10
C ALA A 251 -6.39 1.29 6.64
N ALA A 252 -7.10 2.16 7.36
CA ALA A 252 -6.54 3.26 8.13
C ALA A 252 -6.89 3.08 9.63
N PRO A 253 -6.02 3.50 10.57
CA PRO A 253 -4.73 4.15 10.35
C PRO A 253 -3.63 3.18 9.90
N THR A 254 -2.81 3.59 8.93
CA THR A 254 -1.62 2.87 8.46
C THR A 254 -0.45 3.83 8.29
N LEU A 255 0.74 3.46 8.79
CA LEU A 255 1.98 4.19 8.55
C LEU A 255 2.91 3.35 7.68
N CYS A 256 3.37 3.92 6.58
CA CYS A 256 4.41 3.35 5.72
C CYS A 256 5.69 4.17 5.83
N ILE A 257 6.84 3.53 5.67
CA ILE A 257 8.16 4.16 5.81
C ILE A 257 8.90 4.07 4.49
N TYR A 258 9.29 5.22 3.98
CA TYR A 258 10.09 5.40 2.79
C TYR A 258 11.45 5.96 3.15
N HIS A 259 12.51 5.33 2.67
CA HIS A 259 13.87 5.81 2.85
C HIS A 259 14.25 6.66 1.63
N LEU A 260 14.46 7.96 1.87
CA LEU A 260 14.60 8.94 0.81
C LEU A 260 15.89 8.74 -0.01
N GLU A 261 16.99 8.40 0.66
CA GLU A 261 18.28 8.23 -0.01
C GLU A 261 18.34 6.99 -0.91
N SER A 262 17.69 5.90 -0.49
CA SER A 262 17.68 4.65 -1.27
C SER A 262 16.51 4.55 -2.24
N GLY A 263 15.51 5.42 -2.11
CA GLY A 263 14.30 5.39 -2.93
C GLY A 263 13.42 4.15 -2.71
N LYS A 264 13.49 3.54 -1.52
CA LYS A 264 12.84 2.26 -1.19
C LYS A 264 11.83 2.38 -0.05
N MET A 265 10.71 1.66 -0.19
CA MET A 265 9.78 1.43 0.90
C MET A 265 10.38 0.40 1.88
N LEU A 266 10.67 0.83 3.10
CA LEU A 266 11.19 -0.04 4.17
C LEU A 266 10.06 -0.84 4.83
N GLU A 267 8.94 -0.17 5.12
CA GLU A 267 7.81 -0.76 5.84
C GLU A 267 6.47 -0.29 5.28
N TRP A 268 5.50 -1.20 5.29
CA TRP A 268 4.16 -1.00 4.73
C TRP A 268 3.06 -0.89 5.79
N ASN A 269 3.33 -1.35 7.01
CA ASN A 269 2.40 -1.32 8.11
C ASN A 269 3.16 -1.29 9.44
N VAL A 270 3.64 -0.10 9.80
CA VAL A 270 4.38 0.09 11.04
C VAL A 270 3.46 -0.14 12.23
N ARG A 271 3.82 -1.10 13.08
CA ARG A 271 3.14 -1.30 14.35
C ARG A 271 3.46 -0.17 15.32
N MET A 272 2.45 0.41 15.97
CA MET A 272 2.66 1.53 16.92
C MET A 272 3.62 1.21 18.06
N GLY A 273 3.70 -0.06 18.48
CA GLY A 273 4.68 -0.50 19.47
C GLY A 273 6.16 -0.26 19.08
N ARG A 274 6.46 0.02 17.80
CA ARG A 274 7.80 0.42 17.32
C ARG A 274 8.10 1.90 17.58
N LEU A 275 7.06 2.74 17.61
CA LEU A 275 7.18 4.17 17.93
C LEU A 275 7.19 4.44 19.45
N ALA A 276 6.92 3.40 20.26
CA ALA A 276 6.97 3.46 21.71
C ALA A 276 8.38 3.82 22.22
N SER A 277 8.43 4.53 23.35
CA SER A 277 9.66 5.13 23.91
C SER A 277 10.86 4.16 23.99
N HIS A 278 10.64 2.91 24.40
CA HIS A 278 11.70 1.92 24.60
C HIS A 278 12.33 1.40 23.29
N ARG A 279 11.60 1.37 22.17
CA ARG A 279 12.07 0.86 20.86
C ARG A 279 12.30 1.95 19.81
N ARG A 280 11.89 3.18 20.10
CA ARG A 280 11.95 4.31 19.16
C ARG A 280 13.36 4.53 18.61
N ARG A 281 14.38 4.51 19.49
CA ARG A 281 15.77 4.76 19.10
C ARG A 281 16.30 3.70 18.14
N GLU A 282 16.12 2.43 18.46
CA GLU A 282 16.54 1.33 17.59
C GLU A 282 15.79 1.36 16.24
N THR A 283 14.47 1.61 16.28
CA THR A 283 13.64 1.74 15.08
C THR A 283 14.15 2.87 14.19
N TRP A 284 14.49 4.01 14.77
CA TRP A 284 15.06 5.15 14.06
C TRP A 284 16.42 4.84 13.43
N GLU A 285 17.34 4.25 14.19
CA GLU A 285 18.69 3.89 13.71
C GLU A 285 18.62 2.99 12.48
N ARG A 286 17.72 1.97 12.50
CA ARG A 286 17.50 1.09 11.35
C ARG A 286 16.90 1.81 10.16
N TRP A 287 15.83 2.59 10.36
CA TRP A 287 15.20 3.33 9.25
C TRP A 287 16.16 4.32 8.61
N ARG A 288 16.98 5.01 9.41
CA ARG A 288 18.02 5.93 8.95
C ARG A 288 19.13 5.22 8.18
N ALA A 289 19.41 3.96 8.50
CA ALA A 289 20.35 3.11 7.76
C ALA A 289 19.74 2.49 6.48
N GLY A 290 18.46 2.77 6.18
CA GLY A 290 17.75 2.15 5.06
C GLY A 290 17.36 0.69 5.32
N GLU A 291 17.30 0.27 6.57
CA GLU A 291 16.89 -1.08 6.99
C GLU A 291 15.46 -1.08 7.54
N SER A 292 14.70 -2.14 7.24
CA SER A 292 13.41 -2.37 7.91
C SER A 292 13.65 -2.60 9.41
N ALA A 293 12.75 -2.09 10.28
CA ALA A 293 12.86 -2.39 11.70
C ALA A 293 12.66 -3.90 11.93
N ALA A 294 13.39 -4.43 12.92
CA ALA A 294 13.49 -5.86 13.20
C ALA A 294 12.11 -6.54 13.14
N THR A 295 11.93 -7.47 12.21
CA THR A 295 10.83 -8.43 12.30
C THR A 295 10.91 -9.12 13.64
N PHE A 296 9.78 -9.26 14.34
CA PHE A 296 9.64 -9.86 15.67
C PHE A 296 10.66 -11.00 15.83
N SER A 297 11.72 -10.72 16.58
CA SER A 297 12.80 -11.69 16.71
C SER A 297 12.33 -12.82 17.60
N VAL A 298 12.92 -14.01 17.45
CA VAL A 298 12.65 -15.11 18.39
C VAL A 298 12.94 -14.67 19.83
N ALA A 299 13.94 -13.79 20.03
CA ALA A 299 14.22 -13.19 21.33
C ALA A 299 13.05 -12.34 21.86
N ASP A 300 12.39 -11.55 21.01
CA ASP A 300 11.18 -10.81 21.41
C ASP A 300 10.04 -11.77 21.79
N ALA A 301 9.92 -12.89 21.07
CA ALA A 301 8.94 -13.94 21.41
C ALA A 301 9.20 -14.50 22.81
N PHE A 302 10.46 -14.82 23.12
CA PHE A 302 10.87 -15.31 24.44
C PHE A 302 10.68 -14.26 25.53
N ALA A 303 10.90 -12.98 25.24
CA ALA A 303 10.69 -11.91 26.21
C ALA A 303 9.20 -11.71 26.54
N VAL A 304 8.31 -11.83 25.55
CA VAL A 304 6.86 -11.63 25.73
C VAL A 304 6.19 -12.84 26.39
N ALA A 305 6.57 -14.06 26.00
CA ALA A 305 5.88 -15.27 26.45
C ALA A 305 6.87 -16.43 26.71
N PRO A 306 7.78 -16.31 27.69
CA PRO A 306 8.83 -17.30 27.91
C PRO A 306 8.25 -18.67 28.21
N TYR A 307 7.23 -18.72 29.08
CA TYR A 307 6.58 -19.97 29.48
C TYR A 307 5.84 -20.65 28.33
N THR A 308 5.22 -19.89 27.44
CA THR A 308 4.51 -20.46 26.28
C THR A 308 5.48 -21.10 25.30
N ILE A 309 6.64 -20.48 25.06
CA ILE A 309 7.66 -21.06 24.17
C ILE A 309 8.30 -22.29 24.81
N VAL A 310 8.60 -22.24 26.12
CA VAL A 310 9.10 -23.40 26.86
C VAL A 310 8.08 -24.55 26.82
N ALA A 311 6.79 -24.28 27.05
CA ALA A 311 5.74 -25.27 26.95
C ALA A 311 5.60 -25.84 25.52
N ALA A 312 5.71 -25.00 24.48
CA ALA A 312 5.69 -25.44 23.09
C ALA A 312 6.90 -26.33 22.75
N LEU A 313 8.09 -26.02 23.28
CA LEU A 313 9.28 -26.85 23.15
C LEU A 313 9.11 -28.21 23.83
N PHE A 314 8.57 -28.24 25.05
CA PHE A 314 8.23 -29.50 25.72
C PHE A 314 7.19 -30.31 24.96
N ALA A 315 6.16 -29.66 24.40
CA ALA A 315 5.15 -30.31 23.57
C ALA A 315 5.76 -30.91 22.29
N LEU A 316 6.67 -30.19 21.62
CA LEU A 316 7.38 -30.68 20.44
C LEU A 316 8.33 -31.84 20.77
N LEU A 317 9.05 -31.76 21.89
CA LEU A 317 9.89 -32.86 22.37
C LEU A 317 9.06 -34.10 22.71
N TYR A 318 7.96 -33.92 23.42
CA TYR A 318 7.01 -35.00 23.71
C TYR A 318 6.45 -35.61 22.43
N PHE A 319 6.04 -34.78 21.47
CA PHE A 319 5.56 -35.24 20.16
C PHE A 319 6.62 -36.06 19.42
N ALA A 320 7.88 -35.60 19.42
CA ALA A 320 8.99 -36.34 18.82
C ALA A 320 9.22 -37.69 19.51
N VAL A 321 9.19 -37.73 20.85
CA VAL A 321 9.33 -38.98 21.63
C VAL A 321 8.21 -39.96 21.28
N VAL A 322 6.97 -39.52 21.19
CA VAL A 322 5.83 -40.39 20.81
C VAL A 322 5.96 -40.86 19.35
N TRP A 323 6.43 -39.99 18.46
CA TRP A 323 6.57 -40.33 17.04
C TRP A 323 7.66 -41.36 16.78
N PHE A 324 8.82 -41.26 17.45
CA PHE A 324 9.93 -42.21 17.29
C PHE A 324 9.84 -43.42 18.22
N GLY A 325 9.33 -43.25 19.44
CA GLY A 325 9.21 -44.31 20.44
C GLY A 325 7.96 -45.16 20.31
N GLY A 326 6.97 -44.75 19.51
CA GLY A 326 5.69 -45.46 19.37
C GLY A 326 4.64 -45.06 20.40
N GLU A 327 3.41 -45.58 20.21
CA GLU A 327 2.23 -45.17 20.99
C GLU A 327 2.33 -45.45 22.49
N GLU A 328 3.20 -46.37 22.90
CA GLU A 328 3.44 -46.71 24.30
C GLU A 328 3.95 -45.55 25.16
N TYR A 329 4.62 -44.57 24.55
CA TYR A 329 5.06 -43.35 25.21
C TYR A 329 3.99 -42.24 25.23
N ASN A 330 2.80 -42.49 24.66
CA ASN A 330 1.73 -41.50 24.63
C ASN A 330 0.95 -41.45 25.97
N VAL A 331 1.63 -40.96 27.01
CA VAL A 331 1.09 -40.84 28.37
C VAL A 331 -0.16 -39.97 28.41
N LEU A 332 -0.20 -38.88 27.63
CA LEU A 332 -1.37 -37.99 27.54
C LEU A 332 -2.61 -38.71 27.03
N ARG A 333 -2.48 -39.57 26.01
CA ARG A 333 -3.59 -40.37 25.51
C ARG A 333 -4.08 -41.31 26.61
N ARG A 334 -3.19 -42.02 27.29
CA ARG A 334 -3.54 -42.95 28.38
C ARG A 334 -4.24 -42.25 29.55
N THR A 335 -3.73 -41.11 30.00
CA THR A 335 -4.35 -40.36 31.10
C THR A 335 -5.70 -39.79 30.69
N LEU A 336 -5.85 -39.30 29.45
CA LEU A 336 -7.13 -38.78 28.96
C LEU A 336 -8.18 -39.90 28.82
N TYR A 337 -7.81 -41.08 28.32
CA TYR A 337 -8.71 -42.25 28.31
C TYR A 337 -9.09 -42.68 29.74
N SER A 338 -8.13 -42.78 30.66
CA SER A 338 -8.42 -43.14 32.05
C SER A 338 -9.33 -42.13 32.75
N LEU A 339 -9.19 -40.84 32.45
CA LEU A 339 -10.05 -39.79 32.98
C LEU A 339 -11.47 -39.88 32.40
N LEU A 340 -11.61 -40.06 31.07
CA LEU A 340 -12.91 -40.20 30.43
C LEU A 340 -13.63 -41.49 30.86
N GLU A 341 -12.94 -42.62 30.95
CA GLU A 341 -13.52 -43.89 31.41
C GLU A 341 -13.86 -43.84 32.91
N GLY A 342 -13.03 -43.20 33.73
CA GLY A 342 -13.31 -42.99 35.15
C GLY A 342 -14.54 -42.12 35.42
N THR A 343 -14.94 -41.28 34.46
CA THR A 343 -16.14 -40.43 34.57
C THR A 343 -17.42 -41.17 34.16
N ALA A 344 -17.32 -42.22 33.33
CA ALA A 344 -18.47 -43.04 32.93
C ALA A 344 -18.84 -44.16 33.94
N GLY A 345 -18.00 -44.39 34.95
CA GLY A 345 -18.19 -45.41 35.99
C GLY A 345 -19.10 -45.01 37.17
N GLY A 346 -19.80 -43.88 37.08
CA GLY A 346 -20.86 -43.48 38.01
C GLY A 346 -22.09 -44.39 37.86
N SER A 347 -21.95 -45.64 38.28
CA SER A 347 -23.04 -46.61 38.39
C SER A 347 -24.12 -46.01 39.29
N HIS A 348 -25.14 -45.39 38.69
CA HIS A 348 -26.43 -45.22 39.33
C HIS A 348 -26.90 -46.61 39.74
N LYS A 349 -26.68 -46.97 41.01
CA LYS A 349 -27.41 -48.06 41.65
C LYS A 349 -28.89 -47.67 41.53
N LEU A 350 -29.59 -48.27 40.58
CA LEU A 350 -31.04 -48.38 40.60
C LEU A 350 -31.37 -49.04 41.93
N VAL A 351 -31.84 -48.24 42.88
CA VAL A 351 -32.43 -48.73 44.13
C VAL A 351 -33.70 -49.45 43.71
N THR A 352 -33.65 -50.78 43.67
CA THR A 352 -34.84 -51.62 43.65
C THR A 352 -35.53 -51.44 44.99
N ASN A 353 -36.58 -50.62 44.99
CA ASN A 353 -37.57 -50.59 46.06
C ASN A 353 -38.41 -51.87 45.97
N ASP A 354 -38.02 -52.89 46.71
CA ASP A 354 -38.91 -53.95 47.15
C ASP A 354 -38.78 -54.05 48.67
N GLU A 355 -39.60 -53.25 49.36
CA GLU A 355 -40.17 -53.54 50.68
C GLU A 355 -41.19 -52.44 51.03
N LEU A 356 -42.42 -52.61 50.51
CA LEU A 356 -43.70 -52.36 51.22
C LEU A 356 -44.88 -52.91 50.42
#